data_AF-A0A0F9NZB7-F1
#
_entry.id   AF-A0A0F9NZB7-F1
#
_cell.length_a   1.000
_cell.length_b   1.000
_cell.length_c   1.000
_cell.angle_alpha   90.00
_cell.angle_beta   90.00
_cell.angle_gamma   90.00
#
_symmetry.space_group_name_H-M   'P 1'
#
loop_
_entity.id
_entity.type
_entity.pdbx_description
1 polymer ?
#
loop_
_entity_poly.entity_id
_entity_poly.type
_entity_poly.pdbx_seq_one_letter_code
_entity_poly.pdbx_strand_id
1 'polypeptide(L)' 'MTTRNDTQIICALISAVVHYQEYLDTDEFDDLEAAKSALYSYPLKQWIRNNHALVPVRRDGKPLQMPST' A
#
# COMPACT_ATOMS: atom_id res chain seq x y z
N MET A 1 -21.59 6.20 -5.29
CA MET A 1 -21.49 5.85 -3.86
C MET A 1 -20.35 4.88 -3.71
N THR A 2 -19.29 5.26 -3.00
CA THR A 2 -18.25 4.32 -2.55
C THR A 2 -18.86 3.41 -1.48
N THR A 3 -18.67 2.11 -1.61
CA THR A 3 -19.13 1.16 -0.60
C THR A 3 -18.27 1.30 0.67
N ARG A 4 -18.76 0.86 1.84
CA ARG A 4 -18.00 0.86 3.10
C ARG A 4 -16.62 0.18 2.97
N ASN A 5 -16.49 -0.75 2.01
CA ASN A 5 -15.26 -1.46 1.69
C ASN A 5 -14.25 -0.56 0.95
N ASP A 6 -14.71 0.27 0.02
CA ASP A 6 -13.85 1.18 -0.77
C ASP A 6 -13.21 2.25 0.12
N THR A 7 -13.97 2.80 1.07
CA THR A 7 -13.41 3.77 2.04
C THR A 7 -12.29 3.13 2.87
N GLN A 8 -12.45 1.90 3.32
CA GLN A 8 -11.41 1.20 4.10
C GLN A 8 -10.14 0.94 3.27
N ILE A 9 -10.31 0.57 2.01
CA ILE A 9 -9.21 0.37 1.05
C ILE A 9 -8.47 1.69 0.82
N ILE A 10 -9.19 2.77 0.55
CA ILE A 10 -8.61 4.10 0.33
C ILE A 10 -7.87 4.58 1.59
N CYS A 11 -8.47 4.45 2.77
CA CYS A 11 -7.82 4.83 4.03
C CYS A 11 -6.54 4.02 4.26
N ALA A 12 -6.55 2.70 3.98
CA ALA A 12 -5.37 1.85 4.09
C ALA A 12 -4.25 2.29 3.13
N LEU A 13 -4.59 2.62 1.88
CA LEU A 13 -3.61 3.09 0.88
C LEU A 13 -3.02 4.46 1.25
N ILE A 14 -3.86 5.41 1.66
CA ILE A 14 -3.40 6.75 2.08
C ILE A 14 -2.53 6.64 3.34
N SER A 15 -2.96 5.87 4.34
CA SER A 15 -2.18 5.65 5.57
C SER A 15 -0.83 5.01 5.27
N ALA A 16 -0.77 4.04 4.34
CA ALA A 16 0.49 3.44 3.90
C ALA A 16 1.43 4.46 3.24
N VAL A 17 0.91 5.37 2.42
CA VAL A 17 1.71 6.42 1.77
C VAL A 17 2.25 7.42 2.79
N VAL A 18 1.42 7.85 3.75
CA VAL A 18 1.82 8.80 4.79
C VAL A 18 2.93 8.22 5.66
N HIS A 19 2.75 7.02 6.22
CA HIS A 19 3.77 6.38 7.05
C HIS A 19 5.05 6.05 6.27
N TYR A 20 4.95 5.72 4.98
CA TYR A 20 6.14 5.54 4.16
C TYR A 20 6.90 6.85 3.92
N GLN A 21 6.19 7.97 3.75
CA GLN A 21 6.82 9.28 3.65
C GLN A 21 7.48 9.69 4.98
N GLU A 22 6.81 9.47 6.11
CA GLU A 22 7.37 9.69 7.45
C GLU A 22 8.68 8.90 7.61
N TYR A 23 8.69 7.61 7.24
CA TYR A 23 9.91 6.80 7.21
C TYR A 23 11.03 7.40 6.34
N LEU A 24 10.73 7.91 5.13
CA LEU A 24 11.75 8.54 4.28
C LEU A 24 12.32 9.84 4.89
N ASP A 25 11.54 10.53 5.71
CA ASP A 25 11.92 11.79 6.34
C ASP A 25 12.68 11.58 7.67
N THR A 26 12.34 10.53 8.43
CA THR A 26 12.84 10.28 9.80
C THR A 26 13.81 9.09 9.92
N ASP A 27 13.78 8.15 8.96
CA ASP A 27 14.39 6.81 9.02
C ASP A 27 13.93 5.99 10.26
N GLU A 28 12.77 6.31 10.84
CA GLU A 28 12.20 5.55 11.95
C GLU A 28 11.56 4.25 11.47
N PHE A 29 12.11 3.12 11.90
CA PHE A 29 11.65 1.80 11.46
C PHE A 29 10.18 1.50 11.80
N ASP A 30 9.66 2.09 12.88
CA ASP A 30 8.25 1.91 13.28
C ASP A 30 7.28 2.50 12.23
N ASP A 31 7.65 3.57 11.53
CA ASP A 31 6.87 4.15 10.44
C ASP A 31 6.81 3.21 9.22
N LEU A 32 7.93 2.53 8.92
CA LEU A 32 7.96 1.51 7.87
C LEU A 32 7.05 0.32 8.21
N GLU A 33 7.02 -0.11 9.47
CA GLU A 33 6.14 -1.19 9.92
C GLU A 33 4.66 -0.75 9.93
N ALA A 34 4.37 0.50 10.28
CA ALA A 34 3.03 1.08 10.17
C ALA A 34 2.55 1.09 8.70
N ALA A 35 3.41 1.50 7.76
CA ALA A 35 3.11 1.50 6.33
C ALA A 35 2.79 0.09 5.80
N LYS A 36 3.61 -0.90 6.17
CA LYS A 36 3.38 -2.32 5.81
C LYS A 36 2.09 -2.86 6.41
N SER A 37 1.81 -2.52 7.67
CA SER A 37 0.59 -2.95 8.38
C SER A 37 -0.67 -2.43 7.69
N ALA A 38 -0.67 -1.17 7.24
CA ALA A 38 -1.77 -0.58 6.48
C ALA A 38 -2.02 -1.33 5.15
N LEU A 39 -0.95 -1.69 4.43
CA LEU A 39 -1.02 -2.50 3.21
C LEU A 39 -1.49 -3.95 3.45
N TYR A 40 -1.41 -4.45 4.69
CA TYR A 40 -1.80 -5.80 5.07
C TYR A 40 -3.28 -5.96 5.46
N SER A 41 -4.09 -4.90 5.32
CA SER A 41 -5.50 -4.92 5.66
C SER A 41 -6.32 -5.94 4.84
N TYR A 42 -7.28 -6.61 5.49
CA TYR A 42 -8.12 -7.63 4.87
C TYR A 42 -8.93 -7.10 3.66
N PRO A 43 -9.59 -5.92 3.73
CA PRO A 43 -10.26 -5.29 2.59
C PRO A 43 -9.37 -5.14 1.35
N LEU A 44 -8.16 -4.60 1.52
CA LEU A 44 -7.23 -4.37 0.42
C LEU A 44 -6.76 -5.68 -0.20
N LYS A 45 -6.46 -6.70 0.60
CA LYS A 45 -6.08 -8.03 0.10
C LYS A 45 -7.19 -8.69 -0.72
N GLN A 46 -8.43 -8.61 -0.26
CA GLN A 46 -9.57 -9.14 -1.01
C GLN A 46 -9.78 -8.38 -2.32
N TRP A 47 -9.65 -7.04 -2.27
CA TRP A 47 -9.74 -6.22 -3.47
C TRP A 47 -8.65 -6.56 -4.49
N ILE A 48 -7.39 -6.70 -4.06
CA ILE A 48 -6.26 -7.08 -4.94
C ILE A 48 -6.50 -8.46 -5.56
N ARG A 49 -7.01 -9.45 -4.81
CA ARG A 49 -7.32 -10.78 -5.36
C ARG A 49 -8.38 -10.70 -6.47
N ASN A 50 -9.43 -9.90 -6.24
CA ASN A 50 -10.53 -9.73 -7.18
C ASN A 50 -10.18 -8.84 -8.38
N ASN A 51 -9.18 -7.95 -8.23
CA ASN A 51 -8.79 -6.95 -9.23
C ASN A 51 -7.32 -7.09 -9.64
N HIS A 52 -6.73 -8.29 -9.54
CA HIS A 52 -5.30 -8.53 -9.77
C HIS A 52 -4.83 -8.08 -11.16
N ALA A 53 -5.73 -8.03 -12.15
CA ALA A 53 -5.47 -7.50 -13.49
C ALA A 53 -5.29 -5.97 -13.55
N LEU A 54 -5.70 -5.25 -12.51
CA LEU A 54 -5.68 -3.77 -12.42
C LEU A 54 -4.59 -3.23 -11.50
N VAL A 55 -3.86 -4.09 -10.77
CA VAL A 55 -2.78 -3.67 -9.89
C VAL A 55 -1.50 -3.49 -10.72
N PRO A 56 -0.87 -2.30 -10.71
CA PRO A 56 0.34 -2.08 -11.48
C PRO A 56 1.49 -2.99 -11.00
N VAL A 57 1.88 -3.91 -11.88
CA VAL A 57 3.12 -4.69 -11.81
C VAL A 57 4.27 -3.82 -12.37
N ARG A 58 5.56 -4.14 -12.15
CA ARG A 58 6.62 -3.46 -12.90
C ARG A 58 6.39 -3.61 -14.39
N ARG A 59 7.00 -2.70 -15.15
CA ARG A 59 7.05 -2.68 -16.62
C ARG A 59 7.50 -4.01 -17.28
N ASP A 60 8.09 -4.95 -16.55
CA ASP A 60 8.54 -6.28 -17.01
C ASP A 60 7.68 -7.46 -16.49
N GLY A 61 6.55 -7.20 -15.83
CA GLY A 61 5.67 -8.23 -15.24
C GLY A 61 6.19 -8.80 -13.90
N LYS A 62 7.28 -8.26 -13.35
CA LYS A 62 7.83 -8.64 -12.04
C LYS A 62 7.39 -7.63 -10.96
N PRO A 63 7.40 -7.98 -9.67
CA PRO A 63 7.05 -7.04 -8.59
C PRO A 63 8.04 -5.86 -8.46
N LEU A 64 7.53 -4.65 -8.16
CA LEU A 64 8.24 -3.33 -8.06
C LEU A 64 9.49 -3.37 -7.15
N GLN A 65 10.63 -2.92 -7.68
CA GLN A 65 11.85 -2.61 -6.92
C GLN A 65 11.92 -1.10 -6.75
N MET A 66 11.90 -0.60 -5.50
CA MET A 66 12.01 0.83 -5.18
C MET A 66 13.48 1.20 -4.81
N PRO A 67 13.91 2.45 -5.05
CA PRO A 67 15.29 2.78 -5.42
C PRO A 67 16.27 2.90 -4.25
N SER A 68 17.56 2.75 -4.57
CA SER A 68 18.69 3.00 -3.67
C SER A 68 19.27 4.39 -3.96
N THR A 69 18.97 5.39 -3.13
CA THR A 69 19.81 6.58 -2.91
C THR A 69 19.46 7.19 -1.58
#